data_AF-A0A120MXZ1-F1
#
_entry.id   AF-A0A120MXZ1-F1
#
_cell.length_a   1.000
_cell.length_b   1.000
_cell.length_c   1.000
_cell.angle_alpha   90.00
_cell.angle_beta   90.00
_cell.angle_gamma   90.00
#
_symmetry.space_group_name_H-M   'P 1'
#
loop_
_entity.id
_entity.type
_entity.pdbx_description
1 polymer ?
#
loop_
_entity_poly.entity_id
_entity_poly.type
_entity_poly.pdbx_seq_one_letter_code
_entity_poly.pdbx_strand_id
1 'polypeptide(L)'
;MEIVVETTEYDHIDFWRDYSLRRNWLQRCLFLIIAGLILSAFRPISSVYLINLLFLGIILAPLFIGIPYFESKKRIRKAYDSIVSPTALRMYKPFASGIEITGESPATFLRYEDIRQVGRTGNFIYLVPKFGGYYLLPVGCFSSVEEIEHFFRVVKNGVANTKGVPVKEPFTFKPGYLVAILCLIPVIGFFAGLVVLILGIVHYKDKVYIIMGAIGMLITIGIYGSMIYFVQTSGIVKDGFANIAQIQLNDLVKDIEFYKLQNGAYPDSLQQIQTKDSFTSIDDPTQAINGNKKSVTYQYQRKGNKYLLFSVGKDGIANTADDIYPNLSNADTSKLGFIRK
;
A
#
# COMPACT_ATOMS: atom_id res chain seq x y z
N MET A 1 39.23 32.29 -6.35
CA MET A 1 39.01 30.87 -6.00
C MET A 1 38.76 30.15 -7.31
N GLU A 2 39.61 29.18 -7.62
CA GLU A 2 39.56 28.39 -8.84
C GLU A 2 39.49 26.94 -8.42
N ILE A 3 38.43 26.24 -8.83
CA ILE A 3 38.19 24.85 -8.42
C ILE A 3 38.34 23.98 -9.65
N VAL A 4 39.33 23.10 -9.64
CA VAL A 4 39.55 22.12 -10.70
C VAL A 4 38.80 20.85 -10.35
N VAL A 5 37.94 20.39 -11.25
CA VAL A 5 37.03 19.27 -11.06
C VAL A 5 37.20 18.28 -12.19
N GLU A 6 37.47 17.04 -11.84
CA GLU A 6 37.35 15.90 -12.74
C GLU A 6 36.17 15.06 -12.26
N THR A 7 35.09 15.01 -13.04
CA THR A 7 33.93 14.17 -12.72
C THR A 7 34.04 12.85 -13.46
N THR A 8 33.86 11.73 -12.75
CA THR A 8 33.76 10.40 -13.35
C THR A 8 32.30 9.98 -13.53
N GLU A 9 32.04 8.98 -14.37
CA GLU A 9 30.70 8.36 -14.44
C GLU A 9 30.25 7.86 -13.06
N TYR A 10 31.19 7.37 -12.25
CA TYR A 10 30.93 6.91 -10.89
C TYR A 10 30.41 8.03 -9.98
N ASP A 11 30.96 9.24 -10.08
CA ASP A 11 30.50 10.40 -9.30
C ASP A 11 29.05 10.76 -9.62
N HIS A 12 28.68 10.70 -10.90
CA HIS A 12 27.30 10.91 -11.33
C HIS A 12 26.35 9.84 -10.77
N ILE A 13 26.76 8.56 -10.78
CA ILE A 13 25.97 7.46 -10.21
C ILE A 13 25.82 7.65 -8.68
N ASP A 14 26.91 7.98 -7.98
CA ASP A 14 26.90 8.12 -6.52
C ASP A 14 26.10 9.34 -6.06
N PHE A 15 26.28 10.49 -6.71
CA PHE A 15 25.47 11.69 -6.46
C PHE A 15 23.98 11.38 -6.53
N TRP A 16 23.56 10.66 -7.56
CA TRP A 16 22.13 10.38 -7.75
C TRP A 16 21.60 9.30 -6.83
N ARG A 17 22.42 8.32 -6.45
CA ARG A 17 22.09 7.37 -5.39
C ARG A 17 21.80 8.13 -4.09
N ASP A 18 22.70 9.03 -3.70
CA ASP A 18 22.54 9.85 -2.50
C ASP A 18 21.33 10.81 -2.61
N TYR A 19 21.22 11.53 -3.73
CA TYR A 19 20.14 12.48 -3.99
C TYR A 19 18.75 11.80 -4.01
N SER A 20 18.60 10.67 -4.71
CA SER A 20 17.31 9.97 -4.85
C SER A 20 16.87 9.26 -3.56
N LEU A 21 17.82 8.80 -2.74
CA LEU A 21 17.54 8.23 -1.43
C LEU A 21 17.16 9.33 -0.43
N ARG A 22 17.93 10.42 -0.35
CA ARG A 22 17.70 11.48 0.64
C ARG A 22 16.48 12.33 0.34
N ARG A 23 16.23 12.68 -0.93
CA ARG A 23 15.19 13.66 -1.30
C ARG A 23 13.80 13.29 -0.78
N ASN A 24 13.47 11.99 -0.74
CA ASN A 24 12.14 11.53 -0.33
C ASN A 24 12.17 10.51 0.83
N TRP A 25 13.30 10.33 1.53
CA TRP A 25 13.43 9.34 2.61
C TRP A 25 12.34 9.49 3.68
N LEU A 26 12.15 10.71 4.19
CA LEU A 26 11.16 11.00 5.24
C LEU A 26 9.73 10.65 4.78
N GLN A 27 9.37 11.02 3.55
CA GLN A 27 8.06 10.70 2.98
C GLN A 27 7.86 9.18 2.80
N ARG A 28 8.92 8.45 2.43
CA ARG A 28 8.90 6.99 2.30
C ARG A 28 8.73 6.31 3.65
N CYS A 29 9.49 6.73 4.66
CA CYS A 29 9.35 6.21 6.03
C CYS A 29 7.97 6.50 6.60
N LEU A 30 7.49 7.74 6.45
CA LEU A 30 6.16 8.14 6.93
C LEU A 30 5.06 7.30 6.26
N PHE A 31 5.17 7.05 4.96
CA PHE A 31 4.21 6.19 4.25
C PHE A 31 4.23 4.75 4.78
N LEU A 32 5.40 4.13 4.98
CA LEU A 32 5.49 2.77 5.52
C LEU A 32 4.93 2.67 6.94
N ILE A 33 5.17 3.68 7.78
CA ILE A 33 4.61 3.75 9.13
C ILE A 33 3.09 3.90 9.08
N ILE A 34 2.56 4.80 8.26
CA ILE A 34 1.12 4.99 8.09
C ILE A 34 0.47 3.72 7.55
N ALA A 35 1.06 3.07 6.54
CA ALA A 35 0.58 1.80 6.00
C ALA A 35 0.53 0.72 7.10
N GLY A 36 1.60 0.59 7.90
CA GLY A 36 1.65 -0.34 9.02
C GLY A 36 0.60 -0.06 10.10
N LEU A 37 0.43 1.21 10.48
CA LEU A 37 -0.59 1.64 11.45
C LEU A 37 -2.00 1.36 10.97
N ILE A 38 -2.29 1.65 9.70
CA ILE A 38 -3.63 1.41 9.17
C ILE A 38 -3.92 -0.10 9.09
N LEU A 39 -2.95 -0.91 8.68
CA LEU A 39 -3.07 -2.36 8.71
C LEU A 39 -3.36 -2.86 10.13
N SER A 40 -2.64 -2.35 11.14
CA SER A 40 -2.86 -2.72 12.54
C SER A 40 -4.26 -2.39 13.08
N ALA A 41 -4.96 -1.42 12.48
CA ALA A 41 -6.30 -1.03 12.89
C ALA A 41 -7.40 -2.01 12.46
N PHE A 42 -7.14 -2.93 11.52
CA PHE A 42 -8.19 -3.67 10.83
C PHE A 42 -8.59 -5.05 11.39
N ARG A 43 -7.96 -5.66 12.43
CA ARG A 43 -8.49 -6.85 13.18
C ARG A 43 -7.51 -7.44 14.22
N PRO A 44 -7.94 -8.39 15.10
CA PRO A 44 -7.08 -8.92 16.15
C PRO A 44 -5.94 -9.74 15.56
N ILE A 45 -4.76 -9.52 16.13
CA ILE A 45 -3.44 -10.00 15.72
C ILE A 45 -3.44 -11.53 15.73
N SER A 46 -3.65 -12.17 14.58
CA SER A 46 -3.34 -13.59 14.38
C SER A 46 -1.97 -13.72 13.70
N SER A 47 -1.29 -14.85 13.88
CA SER A 47 0.02 -15.13 13.27
C SER A 47 0.01 -15.04 11.73
N VAL A 48 -1.13 -15.37 11.11
CA VAL A 48 -1.36 -15.24 9.65
C VAL A 48 -1.27 -13.77 9.20
N TYR A 49 -1.62 -12.82 10.07
CA TYR A 49 -1.59 -11.39 9.75
C TYR A 49 -0.16 -10.85 9.63
N LEU A 50 0.74 -11.27 10.52
CA LEU A 50 2.16 -10.89 10.47
C LEU A 50 2.83 -11.33 9.17
N ILE A 51 2.48 -12.53 8.69
CA ILE A 51 2.96 -13.07 7.42
C ILE A 51 2.44 -12.22 6.26
N ASN A 52 1.15 -11.90 6.24
CA ASN A 52 0.56 -11.04 5.20
C ASN A 52 1.13 -9.62 5.20
N LEU A 53 1.43 -9.07 6.38
CA LEU A 53 2.07 -7.75 6.52
C LEU A 53 3.49 -7.76 5.94
N LEU A 54 4.26 -8.82 6.19
CA LEU A 54 5.59 -9.02 5.60
C LEU A 54 5.51 -9.15 4.07
N PHE A 55 4.60 -9.97 3.55
CA PHE A 55 4.41 -10.10 2.10
C PHE A 55 4.01 -8.77 1.45
N LEU A 56 3.10 -8.02 2.07
CA LEU A 56 2.70 -6.71 1.57
C LEU A 56 3.86 -5.71 1.61
N GLY A 57 4.67 -5.71 2.68
CA GLY A 57 5.89 -4.92 2.75
C GLY A 57 6.88 -5.26 1.62
N ILE A 58 7.05 -6.56 1.33
CA ILE A 58 7.90 -7.05 0.23
C ILE A 58 7.35 -6.62 -1.15
N ILE A 59 6.02 -6.58 -1.33
CA ILE A 59 5.39 -6.15 -2.59
C ILE A 59 5.47 -4.63 -2.75
N LEU A 60 5.23 -3.87 -1.68
CA LEU A 60 5.22 -2.40 -1.72
C LEU A 60 6.64 -1.82 -1.78
N ALA A 61 7.64 -2.47 -1.17
CA ALA A 61 9.02 -1.95 -1.17
C ALA A 61 9.59 -1.71 -2.59
N PRO A 62 9.47 -2.61 -3.58
CA PRO A 62 9.86 -2.36 -4.97
C PRO A 62 9.09 -1.24 -5.65
N LEU A 63 7.80 -1.09 -5.36
CA LEU A 63 6.98 0.01 -5.89
C LEU A 63 7.47 1.36 -5.35
N PHE A 64 7.80 1.44 -4.07
CA PHE A 64 8.15 2.70 -3.40
C PHE A 64 9.65 3.05 -3.46
N ILE A 65 10.53 2.06 -3.51
CA ILE A 65 11.99 2.25 -3.62
C ILE A 65 12.40 2.11 -5.09
N GLY A 66 11.94 1.06 -5.75
CA GLY A 66 12.35 0.70 -7.12
C GLY A 66 11.85 1.69 -8.16
N ILE A 67 10.55 2.02 -8.21
CA ILE A 67 10.03 2.91 -9.27
C ILE A 67 10.70 4.29 -9.26
N PRO A 68 10.82 5.00 -8.12
CA PRO A 68 11.54 6.28 -8.10
C PRO A 68 13.02 6.13 -8.44
N TYR A 69 13.65 5.01 -8.05
CA TYR A 69 15.03 4.72 -8.41
C TYR A 69 15.20 4.53 -9.92
N PHE A 70 14.32 3.75 -10.57
CA PHE A 70 14.34 3.53 -12.02
C PHE A 70 13.97 4.78 -12.82
N GLU A 71 12.98 5.56 -12.37
CA GLU A 71 12.66 6.86 -12.95
C GLU A 71 13.86 7.80 -12.88
N SER A 72 14.51 7.86 -11.72
CA SER A 72 15.73 8.65 -11.54
C SER A 72 16.82 8.15 -12.49
N LYS A 73 17.10 6.85 -12.53
CA LYS A 73 18.07 6.22 -13.44
C LYS A 73 17.82 6.54 -14.91
N LYS A 74 16.56 6.52 -15.36
CA LYS A 74 16.19 6.86 -16.75
C LYS A 74 16.43 8.33 -17.06
N ARG A 75 16.06 9.24 -16.14
CA ARG A 75 16.34 10.67 -16.28
C ARG A 75 17.83 10.97 -16.28
N ILE A 76 18.62 10.23 -15.49
CA ILE A 76 20.07 10.34 -15.42
C ILE A 76 20.70 9.96 -16.73
N ARG A 77 20.33 8.81 -17.32
CA ARG A 77 20.86 8.42 -18.63
C ARG A 77 20.60 9.52 -19.66
N LYS A 78 19.37 10.04 -19.70
CA LYS A 78 19.01 11.15 -20.59
C LYS A 78 19.81 12.45 -20.30
N ALA A 79 20.07 12.77 -19.04
CA ALA A 79 20.83 13.96 -18.66
C ALA A 79 22.33 13.80 -18.91
N TYR A 80 22.89 12.62 -18.63
CA TYR A 80 24.27 12.25 -18.91
C TYR A 80 24.54 12.28 -20.42
N ASP A 81 23.65 11.65 -21.21
CA ASP A 81 23.71 11.66 -22.68
C ASP A 81 23.58 13.09 -23.27
N SER A 82 23.08 14.06 -22.50
CA SER A 82 22.96 15.47 -22.92
C SER A 82 24.18 16.33 -22.59
N ILE A 83 25.15 15.81 -21.83
CA ILE A 83 26.38 16.53 -21.49
C ILE A 83 27.43 16.22 -22.56
N VAL A 84 28.00 17.28 -23.15
CA VAL A 84 28.92 17.20 -24.31
C VAL A 84 30.23 16.47 -23.98
N SER A 85 30.63 16.41 -22.70
CA SER A 85 31.72 15.55 -22.23
C SER A 85 31.59 15.33 -20.70
N PRO A 86 31.03 14.19 -20.25
CA PRO A 86 30.76 13.94 -18.84
C PRO A 86 32.03 13.77 -17.99
N THR A 87 33.14 13.38 -18.62
CA THR A 87 34.42 13.07 -17.99
C THR A 87 35.52 14.10 -18.29
N ALA A 88 35.14 15.34 -18.57
CA ALA A 88 36.10 16.41 -18.82
C ALA A 88 36.60 17.05 -17.52
N LEU A 89 37.91 17.31 -17.46
CA LEU A 89 38.50 18.21 -16.48
C LEU A 89 37.94 19.63 -16.70
N ARG A 90 37.29 20.17 -15.68
CA ARG A 90 36.63 21.49 -15.71
C ARG A 90 37.16 22.35 -14.60
N MET A 91 37.36 23.63 -14.85
CA MET A 91 37.70 24.61 -13.84
C MET A 91 36.55 25.59 -13.66
N TYR A 92 36.13 25.76 -12.40
CA TYR A 92 35.04 26.62 -12.00
C TYR A 92 35.58 27.86 -11.30
N LYS A 93 35.28 29.03 -11.86
CA LYS A 93 35.66 30.33 -11.30
C LYS A 93 34.42 31.20 -11.09
N PRO A 94 33.96 31.40 -9.84
CA PRO A 94 32.82 32.25 -9.56
C PRO A 94 33.18 33.74 -9.73
N PHE A 95 32.30 34.48 -10.39
CA PHE A 95 32.34 35.93 -10.59
C PHE A 95 31.05 36.58 -10.07
N ALA A 96 31.00 37.91 -10.01
CA ALA A 96 29.81 38.64 -9.55
C ALA A 96 28.56 38.34 -10.39
N SER A 97 28.71 38.04 -11.69
CA SER A 97 27.61 37.82 -12.64
C SER A 97 27.29 36.34 -12.92
N GLY A 98 28.16 35.41 -12.51
CA GLY A 98 28.00 34.00 -12.87
C GLY A 98 29.21 33.16 -12.51
N ILE A 99 29.35 32.01 -13.18
CA ILE A 99 30.45 31.07 -13.00
C ILE A 99 31.05 30.81 -14.37
N GLU A 100 32.34 31.07 -14.51
CA GLU A 100 33.10 30.67 -15.69
C GLU A 100 33.50 29.21 -15.54
N ILE A 101 33.23 28.42 -16.59
CA ILE A 101 33.54 27.00 -16.68
C ILE A 101 34.51 26.82 -17.85
N THR A 102 35.79 26.65 -17.54
CA THR A 102 36.84 26.37 -18.54
C THR A 102 37.12 24.87 -18.60
N GLY A 103 37.47 24.34 -19.78
CA GLY A 103 37.64 22.89 -20.02
C GLY A 103 36.59 22.26 -20.95
N GLU A 104 35.53 23.00 -21.27
CA GLU A 104 34.69 22.74 -22.45
C GLU A 104 35.20 23.59 -23.63
N SER A 105 35.21 23.04 -24.85
CA SER A 105 35.50 23.81 -26.07
C SER A 105 34.18 24.07 -26.79
N PRO A 106 33.65 25.32 -26.80
CA PRO A 106 34.18 26.56 -26.22
C PRO A 106 33.91 26.70 -24.71
N ALA A 107 34.66 27.61 -24.05
CA ALA A 107 34.47 27.92 -22.64
C ALA A 107 33.03 28.42 -22.38
N THR A 108 32.41 27.89 -21.32
CA THR A 108 31.00 28.13 -21.02
C THR A 108 30.89 29.10 -19.85
N PHE A 109 30.19 30.23 -20.03
CA PHE A 109 29.89 31.16 -18.93
C PHE A 109 28.45 30.95 -18.45
N LEU A 110 28.28 30.44 -17.24
CA LEU A 110 26.98 30.17 -16.64
C LEU A 110 26.53 31.35 -15.78
N ARG A 111 25.60 32.16 -16.29
CA ARG A 111 25.06 33.29 -15.54
C ARG A 111 24.18 32.81 -14.39
N TYR A 112 24.19 33.54 -13.26
CA TYR A 112 23.35 33.17 -12.12
C TYR A 112 21.85 33.17 -12.43
N GLU A 113 21.41 34.04 -13.35
CA GLU A 113 20.02 34.09 -13.84
C GLU A 113 19.61 32.80 -14.57
N ASP A 114 20.58 32.09 -15.17
CA ASP A 114 20.36 30.85 -15.90
C ASP A 114 20.40 29.62 -14.98
N ILE A 115 20.83 29.77 -13.73
CA ILE A 115 20.81 28.68 -12.76
C ILE A 115 19.43 28.56 -12.14
N ARG A 116 18.72 27.48 -12.46
CA ARG A 116 17.41 27.16 -11.89
C ARG A 116 17.53 26.77 -10.42
N GLN A 117 18.48 25.91 -10.08
CA GLN A 117 18.66 25.37 -8.74
C GLN A 117 20.13 25.19 -8.38
N VAL A 118 20.46 25.45 -7.11
CA VAL A 118 21.74 25.15 -6.48
C VAL A 118 21.43 24.28 -5.26
N GLY A 119 22.18 23.20 -5.06
CA GLY A 119 22.00 22.35 -3.89
C GLY A 119 23.25 21.58 -3.51
N ARG A 120 23.18 20.96 -2.34
CA ARG A 120 24.23 20.10 -1.80
C ARG A 120 23.59 18.80 -1.32
N THR A 121 24.22 17.67 -1.62
CA THR A 121 23.84 16.35 -1.10
C THR A 121 25.11 15.61 -0.75
N GLY A 122 25.23 15.14 0.50
CA GLY A 122 26.39 14.38 0.96
C GLY A 122 27.73 14.97 0.48
N ASN A 123 28.36 14.26 -0.45
CA ASN A 123 29.66 14.54 -1.02
C ASN A 123 29.64 15.41 -2.29
N PHE A 124 28.55 16.11 -2.60
CA PHE A 124 28.43 16.84 -3.86
C PHE A 124 27.73 18.19 -3.71
N ILE A 125 28.20 19.17 -4.48
CA ILE A 125 27.48 20.39 -4.84
C ILE A 125 26.99 20.22 -6.27
N TYR A 126 25.74 20.62 -6.54
CA TYR A 126 25.17 20.52 -7.87
C TYR A 126 24.49 21.82 -8.31
N LEU A 127 24.61 22.12 -9.60
CA LEU A 127 24.01 23.28 -10.26
C LEU A 127 23.11 22.79 -11.39
N VAL A 128 21.85 23.20 -11.38
CA VAL A 128 20.88 22.86 -12.42
C VAL A 128 20.57 24.13 -13.22
N PRO A 129 21.09 24.28 -14.44
CA PRO A 129 20.70 25.36 -15.34
C PRO A 129 19.22 25.26 -15.77
N LYS A 130 18.66 26.35 -16.31
CA LYS A 130 17.31 26.41 -16.90
C LYS A 130 17.22 25.58 -18.18
N PHE A 131 18.29 25.60 -18.97
CA PHE A 131 18.42 24.90 -20.23
C PHE A 131 19.68 24.03 -20.16
N GLY A 132 19.53 22.72 -20.39
CA GLY A 132 20.65 21.78 -20.36
C GLY A 132 20.63 20.81 -19.16
N GLY A 133 21.76 20.13 -18.97
CA GLY A 133 21.96 19.09 -17.95
C GLY A 133 22.14 19.64 -16.55
N TYR A 134 23.16 19.17 -15.84
CA TYR A 134 23.53 19.66 -14.52
C TYR A 134 25.06 19.65 -14.40
N TYR A 135 25.58 20.53 -13.56
CA TYR A 135 26.99 20.53 -13.18
C TYR A 135 27.12 19.90 -11.80
N LEU A 136 28.08 19.02 -11.65
CA LEU A 136 28.36 18.28 -10.43
C LEU A 136 29.76 18.61 -9.95
N LEU A 137 29.91 18.94 -8.68
CA LEU A 137 31.18 19.24 -8.04
C LEU A 137 31.32 18.31 -6.83
N PRO A 138 32.14 17.25 -6.91
CA PRO A 138 32.48 16.42 -5.76
C PRO A 138 33.16 17.27 -4.68
N VAL A 139 32.76 17.09 -3.42
CA VAL A 139 33.33 17.79 -2.26
C VAL A 139 34.84 17.57 -2.12
N GLY A 140 35.36 16.44 -2.62
CA GLY A 140 36.79 16.15 -2.62
C GLY A 140 37.66 17.04 -3.52
N CYS A 141 37.07 17.86 -4.41
CA CYS A 141 37.83 18.81 -5.22
C CYS A 141 38.15 20.13 -4.50
N PHE A 142 37.65 20.31 -3.28
CA PHE A 142 37.89 21.48 -2.44
C PHE A 142 38.99 21.20 -1.42
N SER A 143 39.79 22.22 -1.10
CA SER A 143 40.93 22.09 -0.18
C SER A 143 40.49 22.01 1.28
N SER A 144 39.34 22.59 1.63
CA SER A 144 38.80 22.59 2.99
C SER A 144 37.28 22.70 3.04
N VAL A 145 36.70 22.43 4.21
CA VAL A 145 35.25 22.56 4.46
C VAL A 145 34.81 24.03 4.33
N GLU A 146 35.64 24.97 4.73
CA GLU A 146 35.39 26.41 4.61
C GLU A 146 35.32 26.84 3.14
N GLU A 147 36.15 26.26 2.27
CA GLU A 147 36.14 26.54 0.83
C GLU A 147 34.82 26.07 0.18
N ILE A 148 34.34 24.88 0.57
CA ILE A 148 33.04 24.33 0.14
C ILE A 148 31.91 25.28 0.54
N GLU A 149 31.87 25.69 1.81
CA GLU A 149 30.84 26.58 2.34
C GLU A 149 30.90 27.95 1.68
N HIS A 150 32.09 28.48 1.47
CA HIS A 150 32.31 29.75 0.79
C HIS A 150 31.80 29.69 -0.65
N PHE A 151 32.22 28.69 -1.44
CA PHE A 151 31.74 28.52 -2.81
C PHE A 151 30.22 28.38 -2.89
N PHE A 152 29.65 27.47 -2.08
CA PHE A 152 28.21 27.22 -2.06
C PHE A 152 27.43 28.49 -1.73
N ARG A 153 27.90 29.27 -0.76
CA ARG A 153 27.27 30.54 -0.35
C ARG A 153 27.36 31.61 -1.44
N VAL A 154 28.52 31.78 -2.07
CA VAL A 154 28.69 32.74 -3.18
C VAL A 154 27.71 32.41 -4.32
N VAL A 155 27.67 31.16 -4.75
CA VAL A 155 26.80 30.74 -5.86
C VAL A 155 25.32 30.83 -5.48
N LYS A 156 24.94 30.36 -4.28
CA LYS A 156 23.55 30.42 -3.81
C LYS A 156 23.05 31.86 -3.70
N ASN A 157 23.88 32.77 -3.18
CA ASN A 157 23.53 34.19 -3.06
C ASN A 157 23.47 34.89 -4.42
N GLY A 158 24.39 34.58 -5.34
CA GLY A 158 24.33 35.08 -6.72
C GLY A 158 23.02 34.71 -7.43
N VAL A 159 22.57 33.46 -7.25
CA VAL A 159 21.29 32.99 -7.80
C VAL A 159 20.08 33.62 -7.08
N ALA A 160 20.17 33.90 -5.78
CA ALA A 160 19.12 34.59 -5.03
C ALA A 160 18.93 36.03 -5.50
N ASN A 161 20.04 36.75 -5.63
CA ASN A 161 20.05 38.18 -5.94
C ASN A 161 19.53 38.48 -7.34
N THR A 162 19.80 37.60 -8.32
CA THR A 162 19.29 37.77 -9.70
C THR A 162 17.81 37.49 -9.85
N LYS A 163 17.20 36.68 -8.97
CA LYS A 163 15.78 36.34 -9.07
C LYS A 163 14.85 37.34 -8.39
N GLY A 164 15.38 38.33 -7.66
CA GLY A 164 14.58 39.27 -6.85
C GLY A 164 13.69 38.59 -5.81
N VAL A 165 13.91 37.29 -5.56
CA VAL A 165 13.04 36.39 -4.81
C VAL A 165 13.97 35.49 -4.00
N PRO A 166 13.74 35.30 -2.69
CA PRO A 166 14.51 34.32 -1.91
C PRO A 166 14.45 32.97 -2.61
N VAL A 167 15.62 32.34 -2.83
CA VAL A 167 15.73 31.04 -3.50
C VAL A 167 14.75 30.08 -2.85
N LYS A 168 13.63 29.80 -3.54
CA LYS A 168 12.65 28.82 -3.06
C LYS A 168 13.39 27.50 -2.83
N GLU A 169 13.21 26.97 -1.63
CA GLU A 169 13.63 25.63 -1.23
C GLU A 169 13.33 24.58 -2.30
N PRO A 170 14.11 23.48 -2.35
CA PRO A 170 14.10 22.51 -3.45
C PRO A 170 12.68 22.18 -3.90
N PHE A 171 12.43 22.27 -5.21
CA PHE A 171 11.17 21.93 -5.88
C PHE A 171 10.45 20.79 -5.15
N THR A 172 9.41 21.14 -4.39
CA THR A 172 8.43 20.17 -3.89
C THR A 172 7.74 19.61 -5.12
N PHE A 173 8.19 18.43 -5.55
CA PHE A 173 7.60 17.73 -6.68
C PHE A 173 6.13 17.51 -6.31
N LYS A 174 5.21 18.17 -7.02
CA LYS A 174 3.80 17.79 -6.97
C LYS A 174 3.72 16.44 -7.67
N PRO A 175 3.40 15.33 -6.98
CA PRO A 175 3.22 14.06 -7.66
C PRO A 175 2.16 14.25 -8.73
N GLY A 176 2.45 13.88 -9.99
CA GLY A 176 1.53 14.14 -11.09
C GLY A 176 0.13 13.57 -10.80
N TYR A 177 -0.90 14.13 -11.41
CA TYR A 177 -2.29 13.68 -11.27
C TYR A 177 -2.49 12.18 -11.55
N LEU A 178 -1.51 11.52 -12.17
CA LEU A 178 -1.41 10.06 -12.31
C LEU A 178 -1.50 9.30 -10.98
N VAL A 179 -1.13 9.88 -9.83
CA VAL A 179 -1.33 9.24 -8.53
C VAL A 179 -2.82 9.06 -8.21
N ALA A 180 -3.71 9.86 -8.80
CA ALA A 180 -5.14 9.66 -8.68
C ALA A 180 -5.63 8.39 -9.41
N ILE A 181 -4.87 7.85 -10.37
CA ILE A 181 -5.23 6.57 -11.01
C ILE A 181 -5.12 5.41 -10.00
N LEU A 182 -4.16 5.47 -9.06
CA LEU A 182 -4.08 4.51 -7.96
C LEU A 182 -5.32 4.56 -7.05
N CYS A 183 -6.06 5.67 -7.04
CA CYS A 183 -7.31 5.81 -6.30
C CYS A 183 -8.46 4.97 -6.86
N LEU A 184 -8.33 4.43 -8.09
CA LEU A 184 -9.35 3.59 -8.73
C LEU A 184 -9.27 2.10 -8.34
N ILE A 185 -8.14 1.65 -7.80
CA ILE A 185 -7.98 0.26 -7.38
C ILE A 185 -8.60 0.12 -5.98
N PRO A 186 -9.60 -0.76 -5.74
CA PRO A 186 -10.20 -0.92 -4.42
C PRO A 186 -9.16 -1.23 -3.33
N VAL A 187 -9.39 -0.77 -2.09
CA VAL A 187 -8.47 -0.83 -0.92
C VAL A 187 -7.22 0.02 -1.08
N ILE A 188 -6.43 -0.21 -2.13
CA ILE A 188 -5.24 0.61 -2.45
C ILE A 188 -5.65 2.06 -2.63
N GLY A 189 -6.78 2.28 -3.29
CA GLY A 189 -7.30 3.58 -3.62
C GLY A 189 -7.85 4.36 -2.43
N PHE A 190 -8.31 3.66 -1.39
CA PHE A 190 -8.64 4.31 -0.12
C PHE A 190 -7.40 4.89 0.54
N PHE A 191 -6.30 4.12 0.61
CA PHE A 191 -5.05 4.60 1.22
C PHE A 191 -4.35 5.65 0.36
N ALA A 192 -4.28 5.43 -0.95
CA ALA A 192 -3.75 6.42 -1.88
C ALA A 192 -4.57 7.72 -1.79
N GLY A 193 -5.90 7.61 -1.74
CA GLY A 193 -6.81 8.74 -1.57
C GLY A 193 -6.59 9.49 -0.26
N LEU A 194 -6.40 8.77 0.85
CA LEU A 194 -6.09 9.37 2.16
C LEU A 194 -4.77 10.13 2.14
N VAL A 195 -3.70 9.55 1.57
CA VAL A 195 -2.39 10.21 1.45
C VAL A 195 -2.50 11.45 0.57
N VAL A 196 -3.16 11.34 -0.58
CA VAL A 196 -3.39 12.46 -1.51
C VAL A 196 -4.20 13.58 -0.85
N LEU A 197 -5.22 13.24 -0.05
CA LEU A 197 -6.02 14.17 0.72
C LEU A 197 -5.17 14.92 1.76
N ILE A 198 -4.38 14.20 2.57
CA ILE A 198 -3.49 14.80 3.58
C ILE A 198 -2.47 15.72 2.92
N LEU A 199 -1.84 15.29 1.83
CA LEU A 199 -0.90 16.12 1.07
C LEU A 199 -1.59 17.36 0.48
N GLY A 200 -2.82 17.21 -0.01
CA GLY A 200 -3.65 18.31 -0.51
C GLY A 200 -3.97 19.35 0.56
N ILE A 201 -4.28 18.92 1.79
CA ILE A 201 -4.61 19.82 2.91
C ILE A 201 -3.36 20.47 3.51
N VAL A 202 -2.36 19.66 3.87
CA VAL A 202 -1.23 20.08 4.71
C VAL A 202 -0.10 20.71 3.89
N HIS A 203 0.26 20.08 2.77
CA HIS A 203 1.50 20.43 2.06
C HIS A 203 1.24 21.33 0.85
N TYR A 204 0.32 20.93 -0.03
CA TYR A 204 0.08 21.64 -1.29
C TYR A 204 -1.01 22.71 -1.19
N LYS A 205 -1.92 22.61 -0.20
CA LYS A 205 -3.11 23.47 -0.04
C LYS A 205 -3.92 23.60 -1.33
N ASP A 206 -4.04 22.49 -2.06
CA ASP A 206 -4.55 22.43 -3.42
C ASP A 206 -5.91 21.71 -3.45
N LYS A 207 -6.97 22.42 -3.87
CA LYS A 207 -8.34 21.90 -3.88
C LYS A 207 -8.49 20.66 -4.76
N VAL A 208 -7.71 20.54 -5.85
CA VAL A 208 -7.83 19.41 -6.78
C VAL A 208 -7.34 18.12 -6.10
N TYR A 209 -6.23 18.17 -5.36
CA TYR A 209 -5.74 17.01 -4.60
C TYR A 209 -6.72 16.58 -3.52
N ILE A 210 -7.33 17.55 -2.82
CA ILE A 210 -8.36 17.26 -1.80
C ILE A 210 -9.54 16.52 -2.45
N ILE A 211 -10.07 17.05 -3.56
CA ILE A 211 -11.20 16.44 -4.28
C ILE A 211 -10.86 15.04 -4.78
N MET A 212 -9.69 14.84 -5.40
CA MET A 212 -9.27 13.53 -5.89
C MET A 212 -9.13 12.51 -4.77
N GLY A 213 -8.52 12.91 -3.64
CA GLY A 213 -8.37 12.04 -2.48
C GLY A 213 -9.72 11.62 -1.90
N ALA A 214 -10.65 12.57 -1.77
CA ALA A 214 -12.00 12.32 -1.31
C ALA A 214 -12.79 11.38 -2.24
N ILE A 215 -12.75 11.63 -3.56
CA ILE A 215 -13.41 10.77 -4.56
C ILE A 215 -12.87 9.35 -4.52
N GLY A 216 -11.54 9.17 -4.42
CA GLY A 216 -10.91 7.86 -4.32
C GLY A 216 -11.40 7.03 -3.13
N MET A 217 -11.50 7.68 -1.96
CA MET A 217 -12.03 7.05 -0.76
C MET A 217 -13.52 6.70 -0.93
N LEU A 218 -14.32 7.62 -1.48
CA LEU A 218 -15.75 7.41 -1.69
C LEU A 218 -16.04 6.27 -2.68
N ILE A 219 -15.26 6.14 -3.75
CA ILE A 219 -15.39 5.01 -4.70
C ILE A 219 -15.14 3.69 -3.97
N THR A 220 -14.09 3.61 -3.14
CA THR A 220 -13.81 2.38 -2.39
C THR A 220 -14.95 2.02 -1.43
N ILE A 221 -15.46 3.01 -0.68
CA ILE A 221 -16.61 2.82 0.21
C ILE A 221 -17.84 2.37 -0.59
N GLY A 222 -18.10 2.97 -1.75
CA GLY A 222 -19.22 2.63 -2.62
C GLY A 222 -19.14 1.21 -3.16
N ILE A 223 -17.96 0.77 -3.63
CA ILE A 223 -17.76 -0.60 -4.14
C ILE A 223 -17.91 -1.64 -3.03
N TYR A 224 -17.32 -1.42 -1.86
CA TYR A 224 -17.45 -2.38 -0.75
C TYR A 224 -18.85 -2.38 -0.15
N GLY A 225 -19.46 -1.20 -0.02
CA GLY A 225 -20.84 -1.06 0.41
C GLY A 225 -21.79 -1.78 -0.54
N SER A 226 -21.60 -1.64 -1.86
CA SER A 226 -22.42 -2.34 -2.85
C SER A 226 -22.18 -3.84 -2.86
N MET A 227 -20.94 -4.31 -2.65
CA MET A 227 -20.65 -5.74 -2.47
C MET A 227 -21.34 -6.33 -1.24
N ILE A 228 -21.25 -5.67 -0.09
CA ILE A 228 -21.91 -6.12 1.14
C ILE A 228 -23.42 -6.16 0.94
N TYR A 229 -23.98 -5.09 0.38
CA TYR A 229 -25.41 -5.02 0.04
C TYR A 229 -25.81 -6.15 -0.92
N PHE A 230 -25.03 -6.39 -1.97
CA PHE A 230 -25.27 -7.48 -2.92
C PHE A 230 -25.25 -8.84 -2.22
N VAL A 231 -24.29 -9.11 -1.33
CA VAL A 231 -24.22 -10.35 -0.56
C VAL A 231 -25.44 -10.52 0.35
N GLN A 232 -25.96 -9.44 0.94
CA GLN A 232 -27.12 -9.47 1.84
C GLN A 232 -28.47 -9.55 1.12
N THR A 233 -28.58 -9.03 -0.10
CA THR A 233 -29.85 -8.95 -0.84
C THR A 233 -29.96 -10.00 -1.95
N SER A 234 -28.85 -10.48 -2.50
CA SER A 234 -28.87 -11.43 -3.63
C SER A 234 -29.36 -12.81 -3.21
N GLY A 235 -30.45 -13.26 -3.84
CA GLY A 235 -30.97 -14.62 -3.68
C GLY A 235 -29.93 -15.69 -4.05
N ILE A 236 -29.15 -15.47 -5.11
CA ILE A 236 -28.13 -16.42 -5.60
C ILE A 236 -27.07 -16.70 -4.54
N VAL A 237 -26.62 -15.67 -3.84
CA VAL A 237 -25.62 -15.83 -2.76
C VAL A 237 -26.24 -16.61 -1.61
N LYS A 238 -27.45 -16.24 -1.19
CA LYS A 238 -28.20 -16.93 -0.14
C LYS A 238 -28.48 -18.41 -0.48
N ASP A 239 -28.80 -18.72 -1.74
CA ASP A 239 -28.96 -20.08 -2.25
C ASP A 239 -27.66 -20.87 -2.16
N GLY A 240 -26.53 -20.24 -2.50
CA GLY A 240 -25.21 -20.83 -2.33
C GLY A 240 -24.93 -21.23 -0.88
N PHE A 241 -25.24 -20.35 0.07
CA PHE A 241 -25.10 -20.65 1.50
C PHE A 241 -26.06 -21.75 1.98
N ALA A 242 -27.29 -21.80 1.48
CA ALA A 242 -28.22 -22.89 1.75
C ALA A 242 -27.68 -24.25 1.26
N ASN A 243 -27.05 -24.28 0.08
CA ASN A 243 -26.41 -25.50 -0.43
C ASN A 243 -25.24 -25.95 0.44
N ILE A 244 -24.40 -25.01 0.90
CA ILE A 244 -23.31 -25.32 1.84
C ILE A 244 -23.89 -25.86 3.16
N ALA A 245 -24.96 -25.23 3.67
CA ALA A 245 -25.62 -25.68 4.89
C ALA A 245 -26.16 -27.11 4.77
N GLN A 246 -26.74 -27.46 3.62
CA GLN A 246 -27.22 -28.81 3.35
C GLN A 246 -26.11 -29.85 3.40
N ILE A 247 -24.95 -29.56 2.80
CA ILE A 247 -23.79 -30.45 2.80
C ILE A 247 -23.28 -30.65 4.24
N GLN A 248 -23.08 -29.54 4.97
CA GLN A 248 -22.59 -29.57 6.34
C GLN A 248 -23.55 -30.27 7.30
N LEU A 249 -24.88 -30.07 7.15
CA LEU A 249 -25.90 -30.79 7.92
C LEU A 249 -25.82 -32.31 7.71
N ASN A 250 -25.59 -32.76 6.47
CA ASN A 250 -25.47 -34.17 6.15
C ASN A 250 -24.22 -34.80 6.79
N ASP A 251 -23.12 -34.07 6.85
CA ASP A 251 -21.90 -34.53 7.52
C ASP A 251 -22.05 -34.48 9.05
N LEU A 252 -22.70 -33.46 9.58
CA LEU A 252 -22.97 -33.32 11.01
C LEU A 252 -23.82 -34.46 11.58
N VAL A 253 -24.76 -35.00 10.78
CA VAL A 253 -25.49 -36.23 11.15
C VAL A 253 -24.52 -37.40 11.41
N LYS A 254 -23.50 -37.59 10.56
CA LYS A 254 -22.54 -38.68 10.71
C LYS A 254 -21.78 -38.56 12.02
N ASP A 255 -21.38 -37.34 12.38
CA ASP A 255 -20.61 -37.07 13.60
C ASP A 255 -21.45 -37.25 14.87
N ILE A 256 -22.72 -36.82 14.85
CA ILE A 256 -23.64 -37.03 15.96
C ILE A 256 -23.88 -38.53 16.20
N GLU A 257 -24.05 -39.29 15.14
CA GLU A 257 -24.26 -40.74 15.22
C GLU A 257 -22.99 -41.46 15.66
N PHE A 258 -21.83 -41.04 15.17
CA PHE A 258 -20.53 -41.54 15.62
C PHE A 258 -20.28 -41.25 17.10
N TYR A 259 -20.63 -40.05 17.58
CA TYR A 259 -20.52 -39.70 18.99
C TYR A 259 -21.36 -40.65 19.86
N LYS A 260 -22.59 -40.98 19.44
CA LYS A 260 -23.42 -41.95 20.17
C LYS A 260 -22.80 -43.33 20.21
N LEU A 261 -22.18 -43.78 19.12
CA LEU A 261 -21.49 -45.08 19.10
C LEU A 261 -20.34 -45.12 20.11
N GLN A 262 -19.63 -44.01 20.30
CA GLN A 262 -18.52 -43.91 21.24
C GLN A 262 -18.97 -43.76 22.70
N ASN A 263 -20.02 -42.97 22.95
CA ASN A 263 -20.41 -42.55 24.30
C ASN A 263 -21.67 -43.27 24.83
N GLY A 264 -22.33 -44.08 24.00
CA GLY A 264 -23.58 -44.77 24.32
C GLY A 264 -24.84 -43.90 24.28
N ALA A 265 -24.71 -42.57 24.18
CA ALA A 265 -25.81 -41.61 24.14
C ALA A 265 -25.52 -40.46 23.15
N TYR A 266 -26.58 -39.82 22.65
CA TYR A 266 -26.45 -38.62 21.83
C TYR A 266 -25.93 -37.42 22.67
N PRO A 267 -25.18 -36.49 22.04
CA PRO A 267 -24.66 -35.33 22.73
C PRO A 267 -25.79 -34.45 23.27
N ASP A 268 -25.56 -33.77 24.39
CA ASP A 268 -26.46 -32.74 24.91
C ASP A 268 -26.42 -31.46 24.07
N SER A 269 -25.30 -31.22 23.37
CA SER A 269 -25.09 -30.04 22.52
C SER A 269 -24.09 -30.30 21.39
N LEU A 270 -24.18 -29.54 20.30
CA LEU A 270 -23.24 -29.66 19.17
C LEU A 270 -21.79 -29.31 19.56
N GLN A 271 -21.59 -28.58 20.65
CA GLN A 271 -20.24 -28.26 21.12
C GLN A 271 -19.49 -29.50 21.61
N GLN A 272 -20.19 -30.55 22.06
CA GLN A 272 -19.55 -31.80 22.53
C GLN A 272 -18.94 -32.64 21.41
N ILE A 273 -19.36 -32.43 20.17
CA ILE A 273 -18.80 -33.10 18.98
C ILE A 273 -17.71 -32.27 18.29
N GLN A 274 -17.50 -31.03 18.74
CA GLN A 274 -16.48 -30.13 18.21
C GLN A 274 -15.11 -30.48 18.84
N THR A 275 -14.47 -31.52 18.33
CA THR A 275 -13.09 -31.87 18.71
C THR A 275 -12.08 -31.00 17.97
N LYS A 276 -10.88 -30.81 18.54
CA LYS A 276 -9.81 -29.98 17.95
C LYS A 276 -9.40 -30.37 16.53
N ASP A 277 -9.70 -31.61 16.11
CA ASP A 277 -9.32 -32.17 14.80
C ASP A 277 -10.54 -32.45 13.89
N SER A 278 -11.76 -32.07 14.29
CA SER A 278 -12.94 -32.23 13.45
C SER A 278 -13.03 -31.13 12.38
N PHE A 279 -13.20 -31.54 11.12
CA PHE A 279 -13.47 -30.63 9.99
C PHE A 279 -14.95 -30.18 9.94
N THR A 280 -15.80 -30.69 10.84
CA THR A 280 -17.24 -30.47 10.78
C THR A 280 -17.61 -29.18 11.49
N SER A 281 -18.12 -28.22 10.73
CA SER A 281 -18.64 -26.97 11.26
C SER A 281 -19.98 -27.19 11.95
N ILE A 282 -20.11 -26.69 13.18
CA ILE A 282 -21.41 -26.58 13.87
C ILE A 282 -22.11 -25.25 13.57
N ASP A 283 -21.41 -24.35 12.89
CA ASP A 283 -21.93 -23.05 12.48
C ASP A 283 -22.74 -23.19 11.20
N ASP A 284 -23.97 -22.69 11.25
CA ASP A 284 -24.92 -22.54 10.16
C ASP A 284 -24.51 -21.37 9.24
N PRO A 285 -24.06 -21.67 8.02
CA PRO A 285 -23.53 -20.67 7.11
C PRO A 285 -24.64 -19.78 6.51
N THR A 286 -25.93 -20.16 6.62
CA THR A 286 -27.06 -19.30 6.22
C THR A 286 -27.18 -18.07 7.13
N GLN A 287 -26.80 -18.20 8.40
CA GLN A 287 -26.88 -17.12 9.39
C GLN A 287 -25.65 -16.21 9.37
N ALA A 288 -24.55 -16.63 8.74
CA ALA A 288 -23.32 -15.85 8.67
C ALA A 288 -23.51 -14.49 7.96
N ILE A 289 -24.49 -14.40 7.05
CA ILE A 289 -24.79 -13.20 6.28
C ILE A 289 -25.67 -12.21 7.06
N ASN A 290 -26.44 -12.69 8.04
CA ASN A 290 -27.51 -11.92 8.68
C ASN A 290 -27.04 -11.01 9.83
N GLY A 291 -25.74 -10.90 10.10
CA GLY A 291 -25.13 -9.87 10.95
C GLY A 291 -25.50 -9.87 12.45
N ASN A 292 -26.52 -10.65 12.85
CA ASN A 292 -27.02 -10.72 14.22
C ASN A 292 -26.36 -11.85 15.02
N LYS A 293 -25.65 -11.45 16.08
CA LYS A 293 -24.68 -12.24 16.87
C LYS A 293 -25.24 -13.26 17.86
N LYS A 294 -26.49 -13.73 17.76
CA LYS A 294 -27.04 -14.70 18.72
C LYS A 294 -27.17 -16.09 18.09
N SER A 295 -26.08 -16.85 18.22
CA SER A 295 -25.87 -18.23 17.78
C SER A 295 -26.02 -18.44 16.27
N VAL A 296 -24.89 -18.44 15.59
CA VAL A 296 -24.76 -18.79 14.17
C VAL A 296 -24.72 -20.32 14.03
N THR A 297 -25.23 -21.10 14.97
CA THR A 297 -25.11 -22.57 14.96
C THR A 297 -26.38 -23.23 14.43
N TYR A 298 -26.26 -24.45 13.93
CA TYR A 298 -27.43 -25.27 13.62
C TYR A 298 -28.32 -25.46 14.84
N GLN A 299 -29.62 -25.62 14.60
CA GLN A 299 -30.59 -25.94 15.63
C GLN A 299 -30.50 -27.42 15.96
N TYR A 300 -30.16 -27.72 17.21
CA TYR A 300 -30.03 -29.08 17.71
C TYR A 300 -30.85 -29.29 18.98
N GLN A 301 -31.59 -30.39 19.04
CA GLN A 301 -32.31 -30.78 20.24
C GLN A 301 -32.30 -32.30 20.43
N ARG A 302 -31.69 -32.76 21.52
CA ARG A 302 -31.80 -34.18 21.95
C ARG A 302 -33.20 -34.47 22.49
N LYS A 303 -33.78 -35.59 22.06
CA LYS A 303 -35.09 -36.12 22.50
C LYS A 303 -34.95 -37.60 22.85
N GLY A 304 -34.32 -37.88 24.00
CA GLY A 304 -34.02 -39.24 24.46
C GLY A 304 -33.07 -39.95 23.49
N ASN A 305 -33.51 -41.09 22.93
CA ASN A 305 -32.76 -41.87 21.93
C ASN A 305 -32.94 -41.36 20.50
N LYS A 306 -33.39 -40.11 20.33
CA LYS A 306 -33.51 -39.44 19.03
C LYS A 306 -33.07 -37.98 19.14
N TYR A 307 -32.93 -37.28 18.02
CA TYR A 307 -32.59 -35.85 18.00
C TYR A 307 -33.18 -35.13 16.79
N LEU A 308 -33.35 -33.81 16.94
CA LEU A 308 -33.71 -32.89 15.88
C LEU A 308 -32.46 -32.10 15.48
N LEU A 309 -32.25 -31.93 14.17
CA LEU A 309 -31.16 -31.14 13.61
C LEU A 309 -31.64 -30.43 12.34
N PHE A 310 -31.46 -29.11 12.25
CA PHE A 310 -31.80 -28.33 11.06
C PHE A 310 -31.10 -26.96 11.05
N SER A 311 -31.04 -26.34 9.87
CA SER A 311 -30.73 -24.92 9.68
C SER A 311 -32.04 -24.14 9.64
N VAL A 312 -32.04 -22.93 10.19
CA VAL A 312 -33.20 -22.01 10.14
C VAL A 312 -33.33 -21.28 8.79
N GLY A 313 -32.57 -21.68 7.77
CA GLY A 313 -32.67 -21.12 6.44
C GLY A 313 -32.19 -19.67 6.34
N LYS A 314 -32.51 -19.02 5.23
CA LYS A 314 -32.13 -17.64 4.91
C LYS A 314 -32.93 -16.61 5.71
N ASP A 315 -34.16 -16.94 6.09
CA ASP A 315 -35.05 -16.05 6.86
C ASP A 315 -34.61 -15.91 8.33
N GLY A 316 -33.85 -16.88 8.85
CA GLY A 316 -33.35 -16.88 10.23
C GLY A 316 -34.42 -17.20 11.28
N ILE A 317 -35.58 -17.73 10.87
CA ILE A 317 -36.71 -18.01 11.75
C ILE A 317 -36.93 -19.53 11.76
N ALA A 318 -36.79 -20.15 12.93
CA ALA A 318 -37.00 -21.59 13.06
C ALA A 318 -38.46 -22.00 12.84
N ASN A 319 -38.66 -23.20 12.29
CA ASN A 319 -39.98 -23.80 12.00
C ASN A 319 -40.74 -23.12 10.85
N THR A 320 -40.04 -22.56 9.87
CA THR A 320 -40.63 -22.06 8.63
C THR A 320 -40.41 -23.04 7.48
N ALA A 321 -40.95 -22.72 6.30
CA ALA A 321 -40.74 -23.50 5.08
C ALA A 321 -39.31 -23.37 4.52
N ASP A 322 -38.52 -22.42 5.03
CA ASP A 322 -37.14 -22.17 4.61
C ASP A 322 -36.12 -22.97 5.45
N ASP A 323 -36.58 -23.64 6.52
CA ASP A 323 -35.78 -24.56 7.32
C ASP A 323 -35.16 -25.66 6.44
N ILE A 324 -33.86 -25.90 6.59
CA ILE A 324 -33.13 -26.93 5.84
C ILE A 324 -32.84 -28.10 6.76
N TYR A 325 -33.32 -29.29 6.37
CA TYR A 325 -33.12 -30.53 7.10
C TYR A 325 -32.08 -31.42 6.41
N PRO A 326 -31.35 -32.29 7.13
CA PRO A 326 -30.49 -33.29 6.54
C PRO A 326 -31.19 -34.13 5.46
N ASN A 327 -30.60 -34.17 4.26
CA ASN A 327 -31.06 -34.98 3.14
C ASN A 327 -30.24 -36.27 3.06
N LEU A 328 -30.81 -37.35 3.57
CA LEU A 328 -30.17 -38.66 3.71
C LEU A 328 -30.74 -39.68 2.72
N SER A 329 -30.98 -39.28 1.47
CA SER A 329 -31.66 -40.11 0.45
C SER A 329 -31.08 -41.51 0.24
N ASN A 330 -29.78 -41.71 0.51
CA ASN A 330 -29.08 -42.98 0.33
C ASN A 330 -28.79 -43.75 1.63
N ALA A 331 -29.25 -43.25 2.79
CA ALA A 331 -28.97 -43.88 4.08
C ALA A 331 -30.19 -44.64 4.62
N ASP A 332 -29.94 -45.78 5.25
CA ASP A 332 -30.96 -46.52 6.01
C ASP A 332 -31.30 -45.76 7.30
N THR A 333 -32.22 -44.81 7.17
CA THR A 333 -32.62 -43.91 8.26
C THR A 333 -33.28 -44.63 9.45
N SER A 334 -33.68 -45.90 9.31
CA SER A 334 -34.23 -46.69 10.42
C SER A 334 -33.20 -46.95 11.53
N LYS A 335 -31.90 -46.88 11.18
CA LYS A 335 -30.77 -47.08 12.09
C LYS A 335 -30.28 -45.78 12.74
N LEU A 336 -30.82 -44.64 12.33
CA LEU A 336 -30.43 -43.31 12.79
C LEU A 336 -31.41 -42.80 13.83
N GLY A 337 -30.94 -41.99 14.78
CA GLY A 337 -31.77 -41.30 15.76
C GLY A 337 -32.31 -39.97 15.25
N PHE A 338 -31.92 -39.54 14.05
CA PHE A 338 -32.41 -38.32 13.43
C PHE A 338 -33.93 -38.37 13.19
N ILE A 339 -34.64 -37.33 13.65
CA ILE A 339 -36.09 -37.16 13.44
C ILE A 339 -36.31 -36.44 12.11
N ARG A 340 -36.81 -37.16 11.09
CA ARG A 340 -37.33 -36.55 9.87
C ARG A 340 -38.64 -35.82 10.14
N LYS A 341 -38.80 -34.65 9.53
CA LYS A 341 -40.02 -33.85 9.55
C LYS A 341 -40.74 -33.96 8.22
#